data_AF-A0A2H5XTG9-F1
#
_entry.id   AF-A0A2H5XTG9-F1
#
_cell.length_a   1.000
_cell.length_b   1.000
_cell.length_c   1.000
_cell.angle_alpha   90.00
_cell.angle_beta   90.00
_cell.angle_gamma   90.00
#
_symmetry.space_group_name_H-M   'P 1'
#
loop_
_entity.id
_entity.type
_entity.pdbx_description
1 polymer ?
#
loop_
_entity_poly.entity_id
_entity_poly.type
_entity_poly.pdbx_seq_one_letter_code
_entity_poly.pdbx_strand_id
1 'polypeptide(L)'
;MATPLDAFRQHHRSLLERLDAAAEQLKSDPGGAVALELDRMLTVELLDHAHGEEAVLYAAVEPLLAVAGRATATMRIDHEYIERAVQQITQTIRSLGCAPEKQEQLAERLRQQLDALRTILALHIEKEERVYLPLLEEHLSIEQQQMLLERVHSHPRPQPPAAAERELDVRAIPPAQRHPLIFATFDQLPNGGWFVLVNDHDPKPLYYQFQFERSGQLDWEYLESGPEVWRVRITKRSEG
;
A
#
# COMPACT_ATOMS: atom_id res chain seq x y z
N MET A 1 -21.87 26.41 -5.90
CA MET A 1 -22.01 24.94 -5.79
C MET A 1 -20.63 24.41 -5.47
N ALA A 2 -20.48 23.50 -4.49
CA ALA A 2 -19.17 22.94 -4.15
C ALA A 2 -18.65 22.11 -5.33
N THR A 3 -17.37 22.26 -5.67
CA THR A 3 -16.74 21.48 -6.73
C THR A 3 -16.30 20.11 -6.21
N PRO A 4 -16.02 19.12 -7.09
CA PRO A 4 -15.44 17.85 -6.67
C PRO A 4 -14.13 18.01 -5.87
N LEU A 5 -13.30 19.00 -6.20
CA LEU A 5 -12.06 19.29 -5.47
C LEU A 5 -12.32 19.88 -4.09
N ASP A 6 -13.40 20.68 -3.93
CA ASP A 6 -13.80 21.15 -2.60
C ASP A 6 -14.26 19.99 -1.70
N ALA A 7 -14.95 19.00 -2.27
CA ALA A 7 -15.35 17.79 -1.55
C ALA A 7 -14.13 16.94 -1.13
N PHE A 8 -13.11 16.86 -1.97
CA PHE A 8 -11.85 16.16 -1.68
C PHE A 8 -11.08 16.82 -0.53
N ARG A 9 -10.87 18.14 -0.61
CA ARG A 9 -10.23 18.93 0.47
C ARG A 9 -11.03 18.84 1.78
N GLN A 10 -12.36 18.81 1.69
CA GLN A 10 -13.22 18.64 2.86
C GLN A 10 -13.09 17.25 3.48
N HIS A 11 -12.93 16.20 2.67
CA HIS A 11 -12.65 14.85 3.14
C HIS A 11 -11.30 14.77 3.89
N HIS A 12 -10.23 15.33 3.32
CA HIS A 12 -8.91 15.41 3.96
C HIS A 12 -8.95 16.11 5.32
N ARG A 13 -9.63 17.27 5.39
CA ARG A 13 -9.82 17.99 6.65
C ARG A 13 -10.56 17.15 7.69
N SER A 14 -11.61 16.45 7.26
CA SER A 14 -12.38 15.56 8.14
C SER A 14 -11.56 14.38 8.67
N LEU A 15 -10.63 13.83 7.89
CA LEU A 15 -9.71 12.78 8.35
C LEU A 15 -8.80 13.30 9.47
N LEU A 16 -8.20 14.48 9.28
CA LEU A 16 -7.31 15.09 10.29
C LEU A 16 -8.06 15.45 11.58
N GLU A 17 -9.24 16.07 11.47
CA GLU A 17 -10.06 16.43 12.63
C GLU A 17 -10.50 15.19 13.44
N ARG A 18 -10.86 14.09 12.75
CA ARG A 18 -11.22 12.83 13.42
C ARG A 18 -10.02 12.15 14.06
N LEU A 19 -8.83 12.23 13.45
CA LEU A 19 -7.60 11.72 14.04
C LEU A 19 -7.25 12.47 15.33
N ASP A 20 -7.33 13.81 15.31
CA ASP A 20 -7.07 14.67 16.49
C ASP A 20 -8.07 14.37 17.61
N ALA A 21 -9.37 14.23 17.28
CA ALA A 21 -10.40 13.88 18.24
C ALA A 21 -10.20 12.49 18.87
N ALA A 22 -9.81 11.50 18.06
CA ALA A 22 -9.51 10.16 18.55
C ALA A 22 -8.28 10.15 19.48
N ALA A 23 -7.22 10.89 19.13
CA ALA A 23 -6.02 11.01 19.94
C ALA A 23 -6.30 11.63 21.33
N GLU A 24 -7.15 12.65 21.41
CA GLU A 24 -7.58 13.24 22.69
C GLU A 24 -8.40 12.26 23.54
N GLN A 25 -9.33 11.52 22.93
CA GLN A 25 -10.18 10.56 23.67
C GLN A 25 -9.36 9.36 24.20
N LEU A 26 -8.39 8.89 23.44
CA LEU A 26 -7.49 7.79 23.84
C LEU A 26 -6.59 8.15 25.03
N LYS A 27 -6.42 9.44 25.38
CA LYS A 27 -5.76 9.84 26.63
C LYS A 27 -6.53 9.37 27.87
N SER A 28 -7.86 9.31 27.76
CA SER A 28 -8.76 9.00 28.87
C SER A 28 -9.20 7.53 28.87
N ASP A 29 -9.39 6.94 27.68
CA ASP A 29 -9.82 5.54 27.50
C ASP A 29 -9.04 4.85 26.37
N PRO A 30 -7.82 4.34 26.64
CA PRO A 30 -6.91 3.83 25.62
C PRO A 30 -7.36 2.53 24.94
N GLY A 31 -8.25 1.77 25.56
CA GLY A 31 -8.70 0.44 25.09
C GLY A 31 -10.18 0.37 24.73
N GLY A 32 -10.88 1.51 24.78
CA GLY A 32 -12.32 1.60 24.55
C GLY A 32 -12.72 1.53 23.08
N ALA A 33 -14.02 1.77 22.84
CA ALA A 33 -14.62 1.71 21.50
C ALA A 33 -13.93 2.64 20.48
N VAL A 34 -13.35 3.74 20.94
CA VAL A 34 -12.61 4.71 20.11
C VAL A 34 -11.40 4.06 19.43
N ALA A 35 -10.72 3.12 20.09
CA ALA A 35 -9.57 2.43 19.52
C ALA A 35 -9.97 1.54 18.32
N LEU A 36 -11.14 0.90 18.38
CA LEU A 36 -11.70 0.09 17.28
C LEU A 36 -12.18 0.97 16.12
N GLU A 37 -12.83 2.09 16.41
CA GLU A 37 -13.27 3.06 15.40
C GLU A 37 -12.06 3.66 14.65
N LEU A 38 -10.99 3.98 15.39
CA LEU A 38 -9.74 4.48 14.82
C LEU A 38 -9.05 3.42 13.94
N ASP A 39 -8.97 2.16 14.37
CA ASP A 39 -8.40 1.09 13.55
C ASP A 39 -9.16 0.94 12.21
N ARG A 40 -10.49 1.00 12.25
CA ARG A 40 -11.32 0.97 11.03
C ARG A 40 -11.08 2.18 10.14
N MET A 41 -11.07 3.39 10.69
CA MET A 41 -10.80 4.62 9.94
C MET A 41 -9.43 4.54 9.25
N LEU A 42 -8.37 4.13 9.98
CA LEU A 42 -7.04 4.03 9.41
C LEU A 42 -6.94 2.94 8.33
N THR A 43 -7.52 1.77 8.57
CA THR A 43 -7.30 0.60 7.70
C THR A 43 -8.23 0.52 6.50
N VAL A 44 -9.44 1.12 6.59
CA VAL A 44 -10.46 1.05 5.55
C VAL A 44 -10.64 2.38 4.85
N GLU A 45 -10.49 3.50 5.55
CA GLU A 45 -10.71 4.81 4.94
C GLU A 45 -9.40 5.41 4.45
N LEU A 46 -8.41 5.55 5.34
CA LEU A 46 -7.13 6.20 5.00
C LEU A 46 -6.28 5.36 4.04
N LEU A 47 -6.11 4.05 4.32
CA LEU A 47 -5.30 3.21 3.43
C LEU A 47 -5.95 3.00 2.06
N ASP A 48 -7.28 2.84 1.99
CA ASP A 48 -7.95 2.64 0.69
C ASP A 48 -7.88 3.93 -0.13
N HIS A 49 -8.00 5.08 0.53
CA HIS A 49 -7.77 6.38 -0.09
C HIS A 49 -6.36 6.50 -0.67
N ALA A 50 -5.31 6.21 0.10
CA ALA A 50 -3.92 6.31 -0.37
C ALA A 50 -3.61 5.37 -1.54
N HIS A 51 -4.09 4.12 -1.49
CA HIS A 51 -3.95 3.19 -2.62
C HIS A 51 -4.72 3.65 -3.86
N GLY A 52 -5.90 4.23 -3.65
CA GLY A 52 -6.68 4.83 -4.72
C GLY A 52 -5.94 5.99 -5.40
N GLU A 53 -5.28 6.84 -4.62
CA GLU A 53 -4.47 7.94 -5.12
C GLU A 53 -3.30 7.41 -5.97
N GLU A 54 -2.58 6.41 -5.49
CA GLU A 54 -1.49 5.80 -6.26
C GLU A 54 -1.98 5.20 -7.58
N ALA A 55 -3.03 4.38 -7.53
CA ALA A 55 -3.49 3.62 -8.68
C ALA A 55 -4.14 4.51 -9.75
N VAL A 56 -4.70 5.66 -9.35
CA VAL A 56 -5.54 6.45 -10.23
C VAL A 56 -5.05 7.89 -10.37
N LEU A 57 -4.88 8.61 -9.26
CA LEU A 57 -4.47 10.01 -9.27
C LEU A 57 -3.05 10.13 -9.80
N TYR A 58 -2.09 9.41 -9.22
CA TYR A 58 -0.70 9.50 -9.61
C TYR A 58 -0.49 8.96 -11.03
N ALA A 59 -1.16 7.87 -11.40
CA ALA A 59 -1.11 7.31 -12.76
C ALA A 59 -1.56 8.31 -13.84
N ALA A 60 -2.46 9.25 -13.54
CA ALA A 60 -2.90 10.27 -14.49
C ALA A 60 -2.03 11.53 -14.48
N VAL A 61 -1.44 11.87 -13.32
CA VAL A 61 -0.54 13.02 -13.18
C VAL A 61 0.85 12.69 -13.74
N GLU A 62 1.28 11.43 -13.70
CA GLU A 62 2.63 11.00 -14.08
C GLU A 62 2.99 11.26 -15.56
N PRO A 63 2.10 11.05 -16.55
CA PRO A 63 2.35 11.49 -17.93
C PRO A 63 2.43 13.01 -18.10
N LEU A 64 1.74 13.79 -17.26
CA LEU A 64 1.78 15.25 -17.26
C LEU A 64 3.11 15.78 -16.69
N LEU A 65 3.68 15.04 -15.74
CA LEU A 65 4.99 15.31 -15.12
C LEU A 65 6.19 14.89 -15.97
N ALA A 66 5.99 14.20 -17.10
CA ALA A 66 7.09 13.75 -17.96
C ALA A 66 7.96 14.88 -18.55
N VAL A 67 7.53 16.15 -18.43
CA VAL A 67 8.33 17.34 -18.75
C VAL A 67 9.30 17.75 -17.61
N ALA A 68 9.07 17.28 -16.38
CA ALA A 68 9.89 17.56 -15.20
C ALA A 68 10.00 16.30 -14.30
N GLY A 69 10.85 15.36 -14.71
CA GLY A 69 10.93 14.02 -14.12
C GLY A 69 11.01 13.97 -12.58
N ARG A 70 10.24 13.04 -12.00
CA ARG A 70 10.27 12.52 -10.61
C ARG A 70 9.49 13.27 -9.52
N ALA A 71 8.39 13.97 -9.82
CA ALA A 71 7.62 14.63 -8.76
C ALA A 71 6.82 13.67 -7.84
N THR A 72 6.43 12.47 -8.28
CA THR A 72 5.63 11.49 -7.48
C THR A 72 6.47 10.51 -6.65
N ALA A 73 7.77 10.36 -6.95
CA ALA A 73 8.64 9.43 -6.25
C ALA A 73 8.78 9.75 -4.75
N THR A 74 8.71 11.03 -4.38
CA THR A 74 8.73 11.47 -2.97
C THR A 74 7.45 11.10 -2.23
N MET A 75 6.31 11.00 -2.92
CA MET A 75 5.03 10.68 -2.30
C MET A 75 4.88 9.20 -2.03
N ARG A 76 5.40 8.35 -2.94
CA ARG A 76 5.55 6.91 -2.66
C ARG A 76 6.38 6.63 -1.40
N ILE A 77 7.45 7.40 -1.19
CA ILE A 77 8.26 7.27 0.03
C ILE A 77 7.42 7.65 1.26
N ASP A 78 6.67 8.76 1.19
CA ASP A 78 5.77 9.16 2.28
C ASP A 78 4.74 8.05 2.60
N HIS A 79 4.17 7.41 1.57
CA HIS A 79 3.22 6.30 1.72
C HIS A 79 3.84 5.07 2.41
N GLU A 80 5.06 4.66 2.04
CA GLU A 80 5.75 3.55 2.73
C GLU A 80 5.96 3.84 4.22
N TYR A 81 6.15 5.10 4.60
CA TYR A 81 6.25 5.50 6.01
C TYR A 81 4.90 5.51 6.72
N ILE A 82 3.86 6.02 6.05
CA ILE A 82 2.48 6.01 6.57
C ILE A 82 2.01 4.57 6.80
N GLU A 83 2.23 3.66 5.84
CA GLU A 83 1.82 2.26 5.96
C GLU A 83 2.50 1.59 7.17
N ARG A 84 3.81 1.76 7.31
CA ARG A 84 4.57 1.23 8.46
C ARG A 84 4.07 1.79 9.78
N ALA A 85 3.76 3.09 9.85
CA ALA A 85 3.21 3.71 11.06
C ALA A 85 1.85 3.11 11.43
N VAL A 86 0.95 2.94 10.45
CA VAL A 86 -0.37 2.32 10.64
C VAL A 86 -0.23 0.89 11.16
N GLN A 87 0.63 0.06 10.56
CA GLN A 87 0.86 -1.32 11.00
C GLN A 87 1.32 -1.38 12.47
N GLN A 88 2.23 -0.48 12.88
CA GLN A 88 2.73 -0.42 14.25
C GLN A 88 1.67 0.07 15.25
N ILE A 89 0.79 0.98 14.84
CA ILE A 89 -0.34 1.46 15.64
C ILE A 89 -1.33 0.32 15.86
N THR A 90 -1.76 -0.38 14.81
CA THR A 90 -2.68 -1.53 14.90
C THR A 90 -2.12 -2.61 15.82
N GLN A 91 -0.82 -2.91 15.76
CA GLN A 91 -0.20 -3.87 16.66
C GLN A 91 -0.23 -3.42 18.13
N THR A 92 -0.05 -2.12 18.39
CA THR A 92 -0.10 -1.54 19.74
C THR A 92 -1.52 -1.56 20.29
N ILE A 93 -2.53 -1.24 19.48
CA ILE A 93 -3.96 -1.34 19.84
C ILE A 93 -4.33 -2.78 20.20
N ARG A 94 -3.93 -3.77 19.40
CA ARG A 94 -4.18 -5.19 19.71
C ARG A 94 -3.54 -5.60 21.05
N SER A 95 -2.34 -5.09 21.32
CA SER A 95 -1.61 -5.40 22.55
C SER A 95 -2.27 -4.79 23.80
N LEU A 96 -2.90 -3.63 23.68
CA LEU A 96 -3.66 -2.98 24.77
C LEU A 96 -4.81 -3.87 25.27
N GLY A 97 -5.47 -4.62 24.38
CA GLY A 97 -6.54 -5.54 24.75
C GLY A 97 -6.08 -6.85 25.41
N CYS A 98 -4.79 -7.19 25.33
CA CYS A 98 -4.25 -8.48 25.78
C CYS A 98 -3.26 -8.38 26.95
N ALA A 99 -2.74 -7.20 27.27
CA ALA A 99 -1.71 -6.99 28.30
C ALA A 99 -2.07 -5.83 29.25
N PRO A 100 -3.07 -6.01 30.14
CA PRO A 100 -3.54 -4.96 31.05
C PRO A 100 -2.44 -4.46 32.00
N GLU A 101 -1.44 -5.29 32.32
CA GLU A 101 -0.29 -4.92 33.14
C GLU A 101 0.66 -3.92 32.47
N LYS A 102 0.56 -3.71 31.16
CA LYS A 102 1.36 -2.75 30.37
C LYS A 102 0.54 -1.59 29.81
N GLN A 103 -0.71 -1.43 30.27
CA GLN A 103 -1.67 -0.53 29.66
C GLN A 103 -1.19 0.92 29.57
N GLU A 104 -0.59 1.45 30.64
CA GLU A 104 -0.08 2.84 30.67
C GLU A 104 1.09 3.04 29.70
N GLN A 105 2.04 2.09 29.66
CA GLN A 105 3.18 2.14 28.74
C GLN A 105 2.74 2.02 27.26
N LEU A 106 1.79 1.14 26.97
CA LEU A 106 1.23 0.97 25.63
C LEU A 106 0.41 2.19 25.20
N ALA A 107 -0.32 2.82 26.13
CA ALA A 107 -1.07 4.05 25.85
C ALA A 107 -0.16 5.24 25.55
N GLU A 108 0.97 5.37 26.26
CA GLU A 108 1.99 6.39 25.95
C GLU A 108 2.62 6.16 24.57
N ARG A 109 2.99 4.90 24.27
CA ARG A 109 3.53 4.54 22.94
C ARG A 109 2.53 4.86 21.82
N LEU A 110 1.26 4.51 22.01
CA LEU A 110 0.20 4.79 21.04
C LEU A 110 0.08 6.30 20.78
N ARG A 111 0.10 7.13 21.82
CA ARG A 111 0.04 8.60 21.67
C ARG A 111 1.20 9.13 20.83
N GLN A 112 2.42 8.68 21.10
CA GLN A 112 3.61 9.08 20.32
C GLN A 112 3.53 8.64 18.86
N GLN A 113 3.02 7.43 18.59
CA GLN A 113 2.84 6.92 17.23
C GLN A 113 1.77 7.72 16.46
N LEU A 114 0.69 8.12 17.13
CA LEU A 114 -0.35 8.96 16.54
C LEU A 114 0.16 10.36 16.20
N ASP A 115 0.93 11.00 17.09
CA ASP A 115 1.55 12.31 16.83
C ASP A 115 2.50 12.26 15.63
N ALA A 116 3.30 11.19 15.52
CA ALA A 116 4.20 10.98 14.40
C ALA A 116 3.45 10.78 13.07
N LEU A 117 2.42 9.92 13.07
CA LEU A 117 1.58 9.69 11.88
C LEU A 117 0.88 10.98 11.44
N ARG A 118 0.28 11.72 12.38
CA ARG A 118 -0.38 13.00 12.12
C ARG A 118 0.55 13.98 11.42
N THR A 119 1.79 14.08 11.89
CA THR A 119 2.78 15.01 11.33
C THR A 119 3.12 14.65 9.88
N ILE A 120 3.37 13.37 9.60
CA ILE A 120 3.71 12.89 8.24
C ILE A 120 2.51 13.07 7.32
N LEU A 121 1.30 12.69 7.77
CA LEU A 121 0.09 12.77 6.98
C LEU A 121 -0.28 14.23 6.62
N ALA A 122 -0.16 15.15 7.57
CA ALA A 122 -0.42 16.58 7.31
C ALA A 122 0.54 17.13 6.25
N LEU A 123 1.84 16.79 6.34
CA LEU A 123 2.82 17.18 5.34
C LEU A 123 2.52 16.55 3.97
N HIS A 124 2.11 15.29 3.95
CA HIS A 124 1.76 14.56 2.74
C HIS A 124 0.58 15.23 2.01
N ILE A 125 -0.54 15.47 2.72
CA ILE A 125 -1.73 16.14 2.17
C ILE A 125 -1.39 17.52 1.61
N GLU A 126 -0.59 18.31 2.35
CA GLU A 126 -0.14 19.64 1.88
C GLU A 126 0.66 19.57 0.57
N LYS A 127 1.44 18.51 0.35
CA LYS A 127 2.12 18.30 -0.95
C LYS A 127 1.11 18.02 -2.05
N GLU A 128 0.11 17.18 -1.83
CA GLU A 128 -0.91 16.88 -2.84
C GLU A 128 -1.73 18.11 -3.21
N GLU A 129 -2.22 18.83 -2.21
CA GLU A 129 -3.08 20.00 -2.42
C GLU A 129 -2.35 21.13 -3.14
N ARG A 130 -1.07 21.36 -2.84
CA ARG A 130 -0.30 22.47 -3.43
C ARG A 130 0.40 22.13 -4.72
N VAL A 131 0.68 20.85 -4.97
CA VAL A 131 1.49 20.43 -6.12
C VAL A 131 0.65 19.69 -7.15
N TYR A 132 -0.19 18.74 -6.76
CA TYR A 132 -0.87 17.88 -7.73
C TYR A 132 -2.26 18.37 -8.11
N LEU A 133 -3.06 18.80 -7.15
CA LEU A 133 -4.41 19.29 -7.45
C LEU A 133 -4.40 20.47 -8.45
N PRO A 134 -3.48 21.46 -8.35
CA PRO A 134 -3.42 22.54 -9.34
C PRO A 134 -3.07 22.05 -10.75
N LEU A 135 -2.24 21.01 -10.88
CA LEU A 135 -1.90 20.42 -12.19
C LEU A 135 -3.11 19.73 -12.83
N LEU A 136 -3.95 19.07 -12.03
CA LEU A 136 -5.21 18.51 -12.53
C LEU A 136 -6.17 19.61 -12.98
N GLU A 137 -6.28 20.69 -12.21
CA GLU A 137 -7.11 21.85 -12.53
C GLU A 137 -6.67 22.50 -13.85
N GLU A 138 -5.36 22.60 -14.10
CA GLU A 138 -4.80 23.22 -15.30
C GLU A 138 -4.92 22.34 -16.56
N HIS A 139 -4.84 21.01 -16.41
CA HIS A 139 -4.65 20.11 -17.56
C HIS A 139 -5.82 19.17 -17.88
N LEU A 140 -6.80 19.01 -16.99
CA LEU A 140 -7.94 18.11 -17.20
C LEU A 140 -9.29 18.85 -17.23
N SER A 141 -10.23 18.36 -18.04
CA SER A 141 -11.61 18.85 -18.00
C SER A 141 -12.31 18.43 -16.70
N ILE A 142 -13.37 19.15 -16.30
CA ILE A 142 -14.16 18.84 -15.09
C ILE A 142 -14.68 17.39 -15.11
N GLU A 143 -15.11 16.90 -16.28
CA GLU A 143 -15.60 15.53 -16.44
C GLU A 143 -14.48 14.49 -16.25
N GLN A 144 -13.28 14.78 -16.76
CA GLN A 144 -12.10 13.93 -16.58
C GLN A 144 -11.61 13.92 -15.12
N GLN A 145 -11.62 15.08 -14.45
CA GLN A 145 -11.30 15.18 -13.03
C GLN A 145 -12.28 14.36 -12.19
N GLN A 146 -13.59 14.47 -12.48
CA GLN A 146 -14.61 13.75 -11.73
C GLN A 146 -14.47 12.22 -11.89
N MET A 147 -14.31 11.71 -13.12
CA MET A 147 -14.08 10.28 -13.35
C MET A 147 -12.81 9.77 -12.65
N LEU A 148 -11.77 10.58 -12.59
CA LEU A 148 -10.52 10.23 -11.93
C LEU A 148 -10.69 10.15 -10.41
N LEU A 149 -11.26 11.17 -9.77
CA LEU A 149 -11.44 11.19 -8.32
C LEU A 149 -12.43 10.12 -7.84
N GLU A 150 -13.49 9.86 -8.60
CA GLU A 150 -14.41 8.75 -8.30
C GLU A 150 -13.68 7.41 -8.32
N ARG A 151 -12.77 7.20 -9.29
CA ARG A 151 -11.95 5.98 -9.35
C ARG A 151 -10.99 5.86 -8.17
N VAL A 152 -10.39 6.97 -7.69
CA VAL A 152 -9.53 6.99 -6.48
C VAL A 152 -10.32 6.46 -5.28
N HIS A 153 -11.52 7.00 -5.01
CA HIS A 153 -12.31 6.60 -3.84
C HIS A 153 -12.99 5.23 -3.98
N SER A 154 -13.11 4.73 -5.22
CA SER A 154 -13.73 3.43 -5.53
C SER A 154 -12.71 2.31 -5.74
N HIS A 155 -11.40 2.59 -5.66
CA HIS A 155 -10.37 1.57 -5.83
C HIS A 155 -10.32 0.69 -4.57
N PRO A 156 -10.61 -0.61 -4.67
CA PRO A 156 -10.52 -1.49 -3.52
C PRO A 156 -9.06 -1.60 -3.07
N ARG A 157 -8.84 -1.69 -1.75
CA ARG A 157 -7.55 -2.07 -1.16
C ARG A 157 -6.92 -3.22 -1.95
N PRO A 158 -5.60 -3.21 -2.22
CA PRO A 158 -4.94 -4.42 -2.69
C PRO A 158 -5.14 -5.50 -1.62
N GLN A 159 -6.11 -6.40 -1.85
CA GLN A 159 -6.29 -7.58 -1.03
C GLN A 159 -5.09 -8.48 -1.29
N PRO A 160 -4.47 -9.07 -0.25
CA PRO A 160 -3.50 -10.13 -0.48
C PRO A 160 -4.23 -11.19 -1.31
N PRO A 161 -3.76 -11.52 -2.53
CA PRO A 161 -4.61 -12.20 -3.49
C PRO A 161 -5.10 -13.51 -2.89
N ALA A 162 -6.39 -13.81 -3.10
CA ALA A 162 -6.97 -15.10 -2.78
C ALA A 162 -6.10 -16.18 -3.40
N ALA A 163 -6.04 -17.39 -2.83
CA ALA A 163 -5.09 -18.44 -3.22
C ALA A 163 -5.09 -18.80 -4.73
N ALA A 164 -6.08 -18.35 -5.50
CA ALA A 164 -6.17 -18.48 -6.96
C ALA A 164 -5.58 -17.29 -7.76
N GLU A 165 -5.43 -16.09 -7.19
CA GLU A 165 -4.96 -14.86 -7.86
C GLU A 165 -3.44 -14.62 -7.75
N ARG A 166 -2.70 -15.58 -7.19
CA ARG A 166 -1.24 -15.53 -7.06
C ARG A 166 -0.49 -16.18 -8.21
N GLU A 167 -1.15 -16.49 -9.32
CA GLU A 167 -0.52 -17.17 -10.46
C GLU A 167 0.04 -16.17 -11.49
N LEU A 168 1.35 -16.26 -11.74
CA LEU A 168 2.03 -15.62 -12.86
C LEU A 168 2.21 -16.66 -13.98
N ASP A 169 1.28 -16.72 -14.92
CA ASP A 169 1.39 -17.58 -16.10
C ASP A 169 2.19 -16.88 -17.21
N VAL A 170 3.38 -17.42 -17.49
CA VAL A 170 4.30 -16.85 -18.48
C VAL A 170 4.28 -17.58 -19.82
N ARG A 171 3.41 -18.58 -19.99
CA ARG A 171 3.36 -19.40 -21.23
C ARG A 171 3.00 -18.55 -22.45
N ALA A 172 2.13 -17.55 -22.27
CA ALA A 172 1.74 -16.60 -23.31
C ALA A 172 2.72 -15.42 -23.48
N ILE A 173 3.74 -15.30 -22.63
CA ILE A 173 4.66 -14.16 -22.60
C ILE A 173 5.89 -14.45 -23.48
N PRO A 174 6.36 -13.52 -24.32
CA PRO A 174 7.56 -13.70 -25.12
C PRO A 174 8.79 -14.06 -24.26
N PRO A 175 9.65 -15.02 -24.67
CA PRO A 175 10.75 -15.51 -23.83
C PRO A 175 11.66 -14.42 -23.25
N ALA A 176 11.98 -13.40 -24.05
CA ALA A 176 12.83 -12.28 -23.63
C ALA A 176 12.21 -11.42 -22.51
N GLN A 177 10.90 -11.45 -22.35
CA GLN A 177 10.16 -10.67 -21.35
C GLN A 177 9.84 -11.48 -20.09
N ARG A 178 9.94 -12.81 -20.13
CA ARG A 178 9.58 -13.69 -19.00
C ARG A 178 10.44 -13.39 -17.77
N HIS A 179 11.77 -13.47 -17.88
CA HIS A 179 12.65 -13.29 -16.71
C HIS A 179 12.54 -11.88 -16.11
N PRO A 180 12.65 -10.78 -16.88
CA PRO A 180 12.48 -9.44 -16.32
C PRO A 180 11.17 -9.25 -15.55
N LEU A 181 10.07 -9.79 -16.08
CA LEU A 181 8.77 -9.74 -15.41
C LEU A 181 8.78 -10.54 -14.09
N ILE A 182 9.27 -11.79 -14.12
CA ILE A 182 9.29 -12.66 -12.94
C ILE A 182 10.14 -12.06 -11.81
N PHE A 183 11.30 -11.48 -12.14
CA PHE A 183 12.15 -10.80 -11.15
C PHE A 183 11.50 -9.53 -10.62
N ALA A 184 10.88 -8.71 -11.48
CA ALA A 184 10.14 -7.54 -11.05
C ALA A 184 8.96 -7.90 -10.12
N THR A 185 8.22 -8.96 -10.44
CA THR A 185 7.15 -9.48 -9.58
C THR A 185 7.69 -9.95 -8.23
N PHE A 186 8.83 -10.65 -8.21
CA PHE A 186 9.46 -11.09 -6.96
C PHE A 186 9.94 -9.92 -6.09
N ASP A 187 10.60 -8.92 -6.70
CA ASP A 187 11.16 -7.78 -5.98
C ASP A 187 10.07 -6.94 -5.31
N GLN A 188 8.88 -6.85 -5.92
CA GLN A 188 7.69 -6.17 -5.38
C GLN A 188 6.96 -6.95 -4.28
N LEU A 189 7.29 -8.22 -4.03
CA LEU A 189 6.66 -8.97 -2.95
C LEU A 189 7.01 -8.34 -1.59
N PRO A 190 6.04 -8.23 -0.66
CA PRO A 190 6.34 -7.99 0.74
C PRO A 190 7.11 -9.19 1.32
N ASN A 191 7.80 -8.99 2.44
CA ASN A 191 8.46 -10.07 3.18
C ASN A 191 7.44 -11.15 3.58
N GLY A 192 7.74 -12.42 3.28
CA GLY A 192 6.80 -13.55 3.44
C GLY A 192 5.74 -13.66 2.33
N GLY A 193 5.75 -12.73 1.37
CA GLY A 193 4.91 -12.76 0.18
C GLY A 193 5.32 -13.89 -0.78
N TRP A 194 4.37 -14.34 -1.60
CA TRP A 194 4.60 -15.41 -2.57
C TRP A 194 3.69 -15.31 -3.78
N PHE A 195 4.14 -15.90 -4.90
CA PHE A 195 3.33 -16.16 -6.09
C PHE A 195 3.65 -17.54 -6.67
N VAL A 196 2.81 -18.05 -7.58
CA VAL A 196 2.98 -19.31 -8.31
C VAL A 196 3.34 -18.99 -9.76
N LEU A 197 4.54 -19.35 -10.18
CA LEU A 197 4.95 -19.31 -11.57
C LEU A 197 4.35 -20.50 -12.33
N VAL A 198 3.62 -20.25 -13.42
CA VAL A 198 3.16 -21.28 -14.37
C VAL A 198 3.99 -21.17 -15.65
N ASN A 199 4.70 -22.24 -16.00
CA ASN A 199 5.62 -22.28 -17.13
C ASN A 199 5.37 -23.49 -18.05
N ASP A 200 5.80 -23.38 -19.30
CA ASP A 200 5.68 -24.43 -20.33
C ASP A 200 6.82 -25.48 -20.27
N HIS A 201 7.81 -25.26 -19.41
CA HIS A 201 8.93 -26.16 -19.16
C HIS A 201 9.44 -26.03 -17.72
N ASP A 202 10.34 -26.93 -17.30
CA ASP A 202 10.96 -26.87 -15.97
C ASP A 202 11.73 -25.54 -15.78
N PRO A 203 11.33 -24.68 -14.83
CA PRO A 203 12.00 -23.40 -14.56
C PRO A 203 13.32 -23.53 -13.80
N LYS A 204 13.93 -24.72 -13.73
CA LYS A 204 15.22 -24.96 -13.06
C LYS A 204 16.36 -23.98 -13.45
N PRO A 205 16.53 -23.54 -14.71
CA PRO A 205 17.53 -22.50 -15.03
C PRO A 205 17.25 -21.17 -14.32
N LEU A 206 15.97 -20.78 -14.26
CA LEU A 206 15.52 -19.57 -13.58
C LEU A 206 15.75 -19.68 -12.06
N TYR A 207 15.53 -20.86 -11.46
CA TYR A 207 15.85 -21.10 -10.05
C TYR A 207 17.33 -20.82 -9.74
N TYR A 208 18.25 -21.31 -10.57
CA TYR A 208 19.67 -21.04 -10.39
C TYR A 208 20.02 -19.56 -10.57
N GLN A 209 19.35 -18.87 -11.51
CA GLN A 209 19.51 -17.43 -11.68
C GLN A 209 19.05 -16.67 -10.42
N PHE A 210 17.91 -17.04 -9.82
CA PHE A 210 17.45 -16.48 -8.55
C PHE A 210 18.43 -16.74 -7.41
N GLN A 211 18.97 -17.95 -7.30
CA GLN A 211 19.95 -18.28 -6.26
C GLN A 211 21.25 -17.45 -6.37
N PHE A 212 21.63 -17.06 -7.59
CA PHE A 212 22.77 -16.20 -7.84
C PHE A 212 22.47 -14.73 -7.54
N GLU A 213 21.36 -14.20 -8.07
CA GLU A 213 21.04 -12.76 -7.99
C GLU A 213 20.36 -12.34 -6.68
N ARG A 214 19.73 -13.27 -5.97
CA ARG A 214 18.93 -13.04 -4.74
C ARG A 214 19.23 -14.14 -3.70
N SER A 215 20.51 -14.43 -3.52
CA SER A 215 20.97 -15.53 -2.66
C SER A 215 20.40 -15.43 -1.24
N GLY A 216 19.79 -16.52 -0.78
CA GLY A 216 19.21 -16.62 0.57
C GLY A 216 17.89 -15.88 0.79
N GLN A 217 17.33 -15.21 -0.23
CA GLN A 217 16.12 -14.39 -0.10
C GLN A 217 14.84 -15.12 -0.51
N LEU A 218 14.93 -16.34 -1.05
CA LEU A 218 13.77 -17.06 -1.56
C LEU A 218 13.62 -18.49 -1.04
N ASP A 219 12.37 -18.94 -1.00
CA ASP A 219 11.99 -20.34 -0.95
C ASP A 219 11.30 -20.74 -2.26
N TRP A 220 11.59 -21.95 -2.72
CA TRP A 220 11.17 -22.47 -4.03
C TRP A 220 10.51 -23.84 -3.84
N GLU A 221 9.23 -23.93 -4.15
CA GLU A 221 8.40 -25.12 -3.93
C GLU A 221 7.72 -25.51 -5.25
N TYR A 222 7.99 -26.72 -5.74
CA TYR A 222 7.25 -27.26 -6.89
C TYR A 222 5.86 -27.70 -6.43
N LEU A 223 4.83 -27.14 -7.06
CA LEU A 223 3.43 -27.53 -6.88
C LEU A 223 3.01 -28.56 -7.94
N GLU A 224 3.57 -28.45 -9.15
CA GLU A 224 3.32 -29.36 -10.27
C GLU A 224 4.58 -29.49 -11.13
N SER A 225 4.92 -30.73 -11.53
CA SER A 225 6.19 -31.06 -12.20
C SER A 225 5.99 -31.72 -13.56
N GLY A 226 5.19 -31.09 -14.44
CA GLY A 226 5.07 -31.47 -15.85
C GLY A 226 4.42 -32.85 -16.11
N PRO A 227 4.35 -33.28 -17.40
CA PRO A 227 5.05 -32.70 -18.57
C PRO A 227 4.32 -31.56 -19.28
N GLU A 228 3.02 -31.34 -19.02
CA GLU A 228 2.21 -30.35 -19.74
C GLU A 228 2.25 -28.95 -19.10
N VAL A 229 2.36 -28.89 -17.77
CA VAL A 229 2.39 -27.64 -17.00
C VAL A 229 3.38 -27.78 -15.84
N TRP A 230 4.17 -26.74 -15.62
CA TRP A 230 5.06 -26.63 -14.47
C TRP A 230 4.57 -25.50 -13.58
N ARG A 231 4.29 -25.80 -12.31
CA ARG A 231 3.83 -24.81 -11.32
C ARG A 231 4.80 -24.78 -10.16
N VAL A 232 5.34 -23.61 -9.88
CA VAL A 232 6.29 -23.41 -8.78
C VAL A 232 5.84 -22.24 -7.93
N ARG A 233 5.70 -22.44 -6.64
CA ARG A 233 5.55 -21.36 -5.67
C ARG A 233 6.91 -20.76 -5.33
N ILE A 234 7.04 -19.46 -5.55
CA ILE A 234 8.20 -18.65 -5.22
C ILE A 234 7.81 -17.74 -4.06
N THR A 235 8.52 -17.88 -2.94
CA THR A 235 8.25 -17.11 -1.71
C THR A 235 9.45 -16.25 -1.37
N LYS A 236 9.24 -14.97 -1.04
CA LYS A 236 10.28 -14.08 -0.52
C LYS A 236 10.41 -14.31 0.98
N ARG A 237 11.58 -14.72 1.44
CA ARG A 237 11.83 -14.96 2.86
C ARG A 237 11.70 -13.65 3.63
N SER A 238 11.13 -13.73 4.83
CA SER A 238 11.19 -12.63 5.78
C SER A 238 12.63 -12.50 6.29
N GLU A 239 13.22 -11.31 6.18
CA GLU A 239 14.45 -11.01 6.91
C GLU A 239 14.17 -11.19 8.41
N GLY A 240 14.96 -12.04 9.07
CA GLY A 240 14.91 -12.29 10.50
C GLY A 240 15.73 -11.27 11.29
#